data_AF-A0A8C8C349-F1
#
_entry.id   AF-A0A8C8C349-F1
#
_cell.length_a   1.000
_cell.length_b   1.000
_cell.length_c   1.000
_cell.angle_alpha   90.00
_cell.angle_beta   90.00
_cell.angle_gamma   90.00
#
_symmetry.space_group_name_H-M   'P 1'
#
loop_
_entity.id
_entity.type
_entity.pdbx_description
1 polymer ?
#
loop_
_entity_poly.entity_id
_entity_poly.type
_entity_poly.pdbx_seq_one_letter_code
_entity_poly.pdbx_strand_id
1 'polypeptide(L)'
;MSSEEFEKLQEIFKSLYDELKLMPDRLLKCQGEEKKRLVRTFDERHGEAVEVLQGMEQELIGVPSSYRNAMSTRLRLFRRDLGKLQREVKSTDLSSTSSTRPAEGAYGIYSSQNEHSTQLQSQRALLIQGHEHLNNASQSIERSQRIAAETDQIGVDIIEELGEQREQLDRTRDRLVNTGENLSRSRKILRAMSRRLMTNKLLLSVIILMELVILGAVVYLKFFRK
;
A
#
# COMPACT_ATOMS: atom_id res chain seq x y z
N MET A 1 -19.50 10.13 2.25
CA MET A 1 -18.99 10.99 1.17
C MET A 1 -17.67 10.46 0.59
N SER A 2 -16.65 10.13 1.39
CA SER A 2 -15.35 9.61 0.87
C SER A 2 -15.40 8.34 -0.01
N SER A 3 -16.42 7.47 0.14
CA SER A 3 -16.51 6.25 -0.69
C SER A 3 -16.88 6.53 -2.17
N GLU A 4 -17.66 7.57 -2.46
CA GLU A 4 -18.15 7.84 -3.82
C GLU A 4 -17.08 8.50 -4.69
N GLU A 5 -16.26 9.38 -4.11
CA GLU A 5 -15.12 10.01 -4.79
C GLU A 5 -14.06 8.98 -5.12
N PHE A 6 -13.83 8.04 -4.19
CA PHE A 6 -12.92 6.92 -4.40
C PHE A 6 -13.37 5.99 -5.54
N GLU A 7 -14.66 5.66 -5.63
CA GLU A 7 -15.20 4.83 -6.71
C GLU A 7 -15.05 5.50 -8.08
N LYS A 8 -15.28 6.82 -8.16
CA LYS A 8 -15.06 7.59 -9.40
C LYS A 8 -13.59 7.58 -9.83
N LEU A 9 -12.66 7.80 -8.89
CA LEU A 9 -11.22 7.72 -9.16
C LEU A 9 -10.83 6.33 -9.65
N GLN A 10 -11.42 5.27 -9.07
CA GLN A 10 -11.16 3.90 -9.49
C GLN A 10 -11.68 3.60 -10.92
N GLU A 11 -12.86 4.12 -11.30
CA GLU A 11 -13.37 4.01 -12.67
C GLU A 11 -12.48 4.74 -13.68
N ILE A 12 -12.04 5.96 -13.35
CA ILE A 12 -11.13 6.76 -14.19
C ILE A 12 -9.79 6.05 -14.34
N PHE A 13 -9.23 5.52 -13.25
CA PHE A 13 -7.98 4.75 -13.30
C PHE A 13 -8.11 3.52 -14.19
N LYS A 14 -9.24 2.79 -14.10
CA LYS A 14 -9.46 1.57 -14.86
C LYS A 14 -9.56 1.85 -16.37
N SER A 15 -10.27 2.90 -16.78
CA SER A 15 -10.38 3.28 -18.19
C SER A 15 -9.03 3.72 -18.75
N LEU A 16 -8.26 4.52 -17.99
CA LEU A 16 -6.90 4.91 -18.36
C LEU A 16 -5.97 3.70 -18.47
N TYR A 17 -6.04 2.76 -17.53
CA TYR A 17 -5.21 1.55 -17.53
C TYR A 17 -5.51 0.64 -18.73
N ASP A 18 -6.79 0.45 -19.08
CA ASP A 18 -7.19 -0.33 -20.24
C ASP A 18 -6.72 0.32 -21.55
N GLU A 19 -6.77 1.65 -21.64
CA GLU A 19 -6.22 2.40 -22.78
C GLU A 19 -4.69 2.28 -22.87
N LEU A 20 -3.99 2.42 -21.74
CA LEU A 20 -2.54 2.29 -21.65
C LEU A 20 -2.07 0.89 -22.08
N LYS A 21 -2.76 -0.15 -21.63
CA LYS A 21 -2.43 -1.55 -21.93
C LYS A 21 -2.48 -1.88 -23.43
N LEU A 22 -3.31 -1.18 -24.19
CA LEU A 22 -3.46 -1.38 -25.64
C LEU A 22 -2.43 -0.60 -26.48
N MET A 23 -1.72 0.37 -25.89
CA MET A 23 -0.75 1.20 -26.62
C MET A 23 0.54 0.47 -27.01
N PRO A 24 1.18 -0.40 -26.19
CA PRO A 24 2.35 -1.17 -26.59
C PRO A 24 2.11 -2.05 -27.83
N ASP A 25 0.96 -2.73 -27.89
CA ASP A 25 0.56 -3.56 -29.02
C ASP A 25 0.41 -2.76 -30.32
N ARG A 26 -0.01 -1.49 -30.20
CA ARG A 26 -0.09 -0.54 -31.33
C ARG A 26 1.29 0.00 -31.71
N LEU A 27 2.15 0.23 -30.72
CA LEU A 27 3.53 0.68 -30.87
C LEU A 27 4.41 -0.33 -31.63
N LEU A 28 4.13 -1.63 -31.49
CA LEU A 28 4.76 -2.70 -32.26
C LEU A 28 4.40 -2.67 -33.76
N LYS A 29 3.26 -2.06 -34.11
CA LYS A 29 2.73 -2.03 -35.49
C LYS A 29 3.01 -0.72 -36.24
N CYS A 30 3.31 0.36 -35.52
CA CYS A 30 3.58 1.68 -36.08
C CYS A 30 5.10 1.93 -36.21
N GLN A 31 5.54 2.60 -37.29
CA GLN A 31 6.94 2.99 -37.50
C GLN A 31 7.08 4.50 -37.69
N GLY A 32 8.28 5.05 -37.42
CA GLY A 32 8.62 6.44 -37.70
C GLY A 32 7.88 7.47 -36.85
N GLU A 33 7.29 8.49 -37.48
CA GLU A 33 6.64 9.61 -36.81
C GLU A 33 5.37 9.22 -36.05
N GLU A 34 4.60 8.25 -36.55
CA GLU A 34 3.40 7.76 -35.86
C GLU A 34 3.76 7.09 -34.53
N LYS A 35 4.89 6.36 -34.50
CA LYS A 35 5.43 5.77 -33.28
C LYS A 35 5.83 6.86 -32.29
N LYS A 36 6.55 7.90 -32.73
CA LYS A 36 6.96 9.02 -31.86
C LYS A 36 5.75 9.78 -31.29
N ARG A 37 4.71 10.00 -32.10
CA ARG A 37 3.44 10.59 -31.64
C ARG A 37 2.76 9.68 -30.61
N LEU A 38 2.74 8.37 -30.85
CA LEU A 38 2.12 7.40 -29.95
C LEU A 38 2.87 7.25 -28.62
N VAL A 39 4.20 7.32 -28.61
CA VAL A 39 5.02 7.37 -27.38
C VAL A 39 4.66 8.61 -26.56
N ARG A 40 4.57 9.78 -27.20
CA ARG A 40 4.21 11.02 -26.49
C ARG A 40 2.82 10.92 -25.87
N THR A 41 1.83 10.42 -26.61
CA THR A 41 0.49 10.20 -26.05
C THR A 41 0.49 9.16 -24.94
N PHE A 42 1.34 8.13 -25.02
CA PHE A 42 1.51 7.15 -23.95
C PHE A 42 2.08 7.80 -22.69
N ASP A 43 3.12 8.64 -22.81
CA ASP A 43 3.73 9.34 -21.68
C ASP A 43 2.74 10.32 -21.02
N GLU A 44 1.94 11.05 -21.82
CA GLU A 44 0.88 11.94 -21.33
C GLU A 44 -0.17 11.16 -20.53
N ARG A 45 -0.72 10.07 -21.10
CA ARG A 45 -1.72 9.23 -20.40
C ARG A 45 -1.16 8.45 -19.22
N HIS A 46 0.13 8.09 -19.26
CA HIS A 46 0.82 7.49 -18.12
C HIS A 46 0.93 8.48 -16.96
N GLY A 47 1.24 9.75 -17.26
CA GLY A 47 1.22 10.84 -16.30
C GLY A 47 -0.15 11.01 -15.64
N GLU A 48 -1.23 11.06 -16.43
CA GLU A 48 -2.61 11.14 -15.93
C GLU A 48 -2.95 9.95 -15.02
N ALA A 49 -2.56 8.72 -15.39
CA ALA A 49 -2.80 7.54 -14.56
C ALA A 49 -2.04 7.57 -13.22
N VAL A 50 -0.84 8.17 -13.20
CA VAL A 50 -0.06 8.37 -11.96
C VAL A 50 -0.70 9.43 -11.08
N GLU A 51 -1.21 10.53 -11.65
CA GLU A 51 -1.92 11.58 -10.92
C GLU A 51 -3.21 11.04 -10.27
N VAL A 52 -3.99 10.25 -11.01
CA VAL A 52 -5.20 9.59 -10.49
C VAL A 52 -4.85 8.62 -9.35
N LEU A 53 -3.77 7.84 -9.47
CA LEU A 53 -3.30 6.99 -8.36
C LEU A 53 -2.94 7.79 -7.11
N GLN A 54 -2.29 8.95 -7.28
CA GLN A 54 -1.97 9.83 -6.16
C GLN A 54 -3.23 10.39 -5.50
N GLY A 55 -4.26 10.75 -6.29
CA GLY A 55 -5.57 11.13 -5.76
C GLY A 55 -6.23 10.00 -4.96
N MET A 56 -6.16 8.76 -5.45
CA MET A 56 -6.64 7.58 -4.70
C MET A 56 -5.89 7.36 -3.38
N GLU A 57 -4.57 7.62 -3.34
CA GLU A 57 -3.76 7.54 -2.12
C GLU A 57 -4.17 8.62 -1.10
N GLN A 58 -4.52 9.83 -1.54
CA GLN A 58 -4.99 10.91 -0.67
C GLN A 58 -6.37 10.63 -0.07
N GLU A 59 -7.31 10.12 -0.86
CA GLU A 59 -8.64 9.74 -0.37
C GLU A 59 -8.58 8.63 0.68
N LEU A 60 -7.59 7.74 0.60
CA LEU A 60 -7.38 6.66 1.57
C LEU A 60 -6.96 7.13 2.97
N ILE A 61 -6.53 8.38 3.13
CA ILE A 61 -6.19 8.97 4.44
C ILE A 61 -7.46 9.12 5.30
N GLY A 62 -8.63 9.35 4.68
CA GLY A 62 -9.91 9.54 5.37
C GLY A 62 -10.69 8.27 5.72
N VAL A 63 -10.18 7.08 5.35
CA VAL A 63 -10.93 5.81 5.38
C VAL A 63 -10.42 4.88 6.50
N PRO A 64 -11.27 4.03 7.13
CA PRO A 64 -10.86 3.10 8.18
C PRO A 64 -9.69 2.18 7.80
N SER A 65 -8.84 1.86 8.79
CA SER A 65 -7.56 1.16 8.61
C SER A 65 -7.65 -0.21 7.93
N SER A 66 -8.76 -0.95 8.12
CA SER A 66 -9.00 -2.25 7.49
C SER A 66 -9.15 -2.15 5.96
N TYR A 67 -9.88 -1.14 5.47
CA TYR A 67 -10.05 -0.88 4.05
C TYR A 67 -8.78 -0.26 3.44
N ARG A 68 -8.12 0.63 4.20
CA ARG A 68 -6.87 1.28 3.79
C ARG A 68 -5.77 0.28 3.44
N ASN A 69 -5.55 -0.74 4.27
CA ASN A 69 -4.50 -1.73 4.06
C ASN A 69 -4.75 -2.61 2.81
N ALA A 70 -6.00 -3.03 2.62
CA ALA A 70 -6.39 -3.81 1.45
C ALA A 70 -6.22 -2.99 0.15
N MET A 71 -6.57 -1.71 0.18
CA MET A 71 -6.52 -0.84 -0.99
C MET A 71 -5.11 -0.32 -1.29
N SER A 72 -4.30 0.00 -0.28
CA SER A 72 -2.87 0.32 -0.42
C SER A 72 -2.10 -0.81 -1.11
N THR A 73 -2.45 -2.06 -0.80
CA THR A 73 -1.89 -3.23 -1.50
C THR A 73 -2.23 -3.23 -2.99
N ARG A 74 -3.47 -2.88 -3.37
CA ARG A 74 -3.92 -2.78 -4.77
C ARG A 74 -3.24 -1.62 -5.51
N LEU A 75 -3.12 -0.46 -4.88
CA LEU A 75 -2.43 0.71 -5.47
C LEU A 75 -0.96 0.40 -5.75
N ARG A 76 -0.28 -0.32 -4.85
CA ARG A 76 1.10 -0.78 -5.08
C ARG A 76 1.22 -1.72 -6.29
N LEU A 77 0.23 -2.59 -6.50
CA LEU A 77 0.19 -3.47 -7.68
C LEU A 77 -0.01 -2.66 -8.96
N PHE A 78 -0.95 -1.71 -8.97
CA PHE A 78 -1.18 -0.83 -10.11
C PHE A 78 0.05 0.01 -10.47
N ARG A 79 0.72 0.59 -9.48
CA ARG A 79 1.97 1.34 -9.67
C ARG A 79 3.07 0.47 -10.31
N ARG A 80 3.18 -0.78 -9.85
CA ARG A 80 4.13 -1.75 -10.41
C ARG A 80 3.80 -2.07 -11.86
N ASP A 81 2.53 -2.28 -12.19
CA ASP A 81 2.11 -2.68 -13.53
C ASP A 81 2.23 -1.51 -14.53
N LEU A 82 1.92 -0.26 -14.11
CA LEU A 82 2.25 0.95 -14.88
C LEU A 82 3.76 1.08 -15.13
N GLY A 83 4.59 0.76 -14.14
CA GLY A 83 6.05 0.78 -14.28
C GLY A 83 6.58 -0.28 -15.25
N LYS A 84 5.94 -1.46 -15.33
CA LYS A 84 6.28 -2.47 -16.35
C LYS A 84 5.95 -1.98 -17.74
N LEU A 85 4.75 -1.42 -17.91
CA LEU A 85 4.27 -0.92 -19.20
C LEU A 85 5.16 0.21 -19.74
N GLN A 86 5.60 1.11 -18.87
CA GLN A 86 6.54 2.18 -19.24
C GLN A 86 7.90 1.63 -19.71
N ARG A 87 8.42 0.59 -19.05
CA ARG A 87 9.68 -0.06 -19.47
C ARG A 87 9.54 -0.74 -20.81
N GLU A 88 8.40 -1.39 -21.07
CA GLU A 88 8.09 -2.04 -22.34
C GLU A 88 8.09 -1.03 -23.50
N VAL A 89 7.41 0.12 -23.33
CA VAL A 89 7.41 1.20 -24.33
C VAL A 89 8.82 1.78 -24.54
N LYS A 90 9.58 2.05 -23.46
CA LYS A 90 10.96 2.56 -23.57
C LYS A 90 11.92 1.58 -24.25
N SER A 91 11.79 0.28 -23.98
CA SER A 91 12.61 -0.76 -24.64
C SER A 91 12.34 -0.86 -26.15
N THR A 92 11.08 -0.60 -26.54
CA THR A 92 10.65 -0.57 -27.94
C THR A 92 11.22 0.64 -28.68
N ASP A 93 11.42 1.78 -28.00
CA ASP A 93 12.02 2.99 -28.56
C ASP A 93 13.55 2.87 -28.74
N LEU A 94 14.26 2.36 -27.72
CA LEU A 94 15.72 2.17 -27.73
C LEU A 94 16.21 1.22 -28.85
N SER A 95 15.38 0.26 -29.24
CA SER A 95 15.69 -0.66 -30.35
C SER A 95 15.66 0.03 -31.72
N SER A 96 15.05 1.22 -31.83
CA SER A 96 14.89 1.98 -33.08
C SER A 96 15.94 3.08 -33.30
N THR A 97 16.65 3.51 -32.25
CA THR A 97 17.62 4.63 -32.31
C THR A 97 19.06 4.18 -32.63
N SER A 98 19.32 2.88 -32.76
CA SER A 98 20.67 2.33 -33.00
C SER A 98 21.12 2.33 -34.48
N SER A 99 20.30 2.83 -35.40
CA SER A 99 20.54 2.76 -36.85
C SER A 99 21.05 4.05 -37.52
N THR A 100 21.46 5.08 -36.77
CA THR A 100 22.07 6.29 -37.36
C THR A 100 23.51 6.48 -36.89
N ARG A 101 24.42 5.68 -37.48
CA ARG A 101 25.83 6.06 -37.59
C ARG A 101 25.94 7.17 -38.64
N PRO A 102 26.50 8.36 -38.35
CA PRO A 102 26.86 9.30 -39.40
C PRO A 102 28.10 8.75 -40.13
N ALA A 103 27.93 8.34 -41.38
CA ALA A 103 29.03 8.07 -42.30
C ALA A 103 29.52 9.42 -42.85
N GLU A 104 30.47 10.04 -42.16
CA GLU A 104 31.24 11.17 -42.68
C GLU A 104 32.53 10.64 -43.29
N GLY A 105 32.68 10.78 -44.61
CA GLY A 105 33.83 10.24 -45.33
C GLY A 105 33.90 10.71 -46.77
N ALA A 106 34.01 12.02 -46.99
CA ALA A 106 34.51 12.57 -48.25
C ALA A 106 35.13 13.96 -48.05
N TYR A 107 36.37 14.12 -48.55
CA TYR A 107 37.14 15.35 -48.78
C TYR A 107 37.99 15.93 -47.63
N GLY A 108 39.32 15.98 -47.85
CA GLY A 108 40.21 16.85 -47.08
C GLY A 108 41.71 16.52 -47.11
N ILE A 109 42.37 16.63 -48.27
CA ILE A 109 43.84 16.47 -48.44
C ILE A 109 44.59 17.74 -47.93
N TYR A 110 44.27 18.24 -46.73
CA TYR A 110 44.91 19.44 -46.14
C TYR A 110 44.99 19.42 -44.59
N SER A 111 45.32 18.28 -43.97
CA SER A 111 45.23 18.13 -42.50
C SER A 111 46.53 18.20 -41.69
N SER A 112 47.73 18.33 -42.27
CA SER A 112 48.95 18.16 -41.46
C SER A 112 49.36 19.36 -40.58
N GLN A 113 48.84 20.58 -40.84
CA GLN A 113 49.20 21.78 -40.06
C GLN A 113 48.09 22.26 -39.10
N ASN A 114 46.85 21.78 -39.26
CA ASN A 114 45.73 22.12 -38.40
C ASN A 114 45.55 21.14 -37.22
N GLU A 115 46.16 19.96 -37.30
CA GLU A 115 46.10 18.92 -36.24
C GLU A 115 46.72 19.36 -34.91
N HIS A 116 47.76 20.20 -34.93
CA HIS A 116 48.45 20.60 -33.69
C HIS A 116 47.64 21.63 -32.89
N SER A 117 46.94 22.53 -33.58
CA SER A 117 46.06 23.55 -32.98
C SER A 117 44.78 22.93 -32.42
N THR A 118 44.20 21.97 -33.13
CA THR A 118 43.01 21.23 -32.70
C THR A 118 43.31 20.27 -31.54
N GLN A 119 44.51 19.71 -31.48
CA GLN A 119 44.95 18.84 -30.37
C GLN A 119 45.11 19.61 -29.04
N LEU A 120 45.59 20.85 -29.06
CA LEU A 120 45.66 21.70 -27.87
C LEU A 120 44.28 22.18 -27.40
N GLN A 121 43.37 22.49 -28.34
CA GLN A 121 41.98 22.82 -28.01
C GLN A 121 41.22 21.61 -27.47
N SER A 122 41.43 20.41 -28.02
CA SER A 122 40.78 19.19 -27.54
C SER A 122 41.27 18.79 -26.15
N GLN A 123 42.55 19.00 -25.81
CA GLN A 123 43.06 18.83 -24.45
C GLN A 123 42.43 19.80 -23.44
N ARG A 124 42.25 21.07 -23.82
CA ARG A 124 41.56 22.05 -22.96
C ARG A 124 40.08 21.72 -22.79
N ALA A 125 39.40 21.31 -23.86
CA ALA A 125 38.01 20.87 -23.80
C ALA A 125 37.85 19.64 -22.88
N LEU A 126 38.77 18.68 -22.96
CA LEU A 126 38.81 17.51 -22.07
C LEU A 126 39.01 17.89 -20.60
N LEU A 127 39.87 18.85 -20.30
CA LEU A 127 40.09 19.32 -18.92
C LEU A 127 38.87 20.06 -18.37
N ILE A 128 38.24 20.91 -19.17
CA ILE A 128 37.00 21.62 -18.79
C ILE A 128 35.87 20.60 -18.56
N GLN A 129 35.72 19.64 -19.47
CA GLN A 129 34.74 18.56 -19.34
C GLN A 129 35.02 17.69 -18.09
N GLY A 130 36.27 17.36 -17.81
CA GLY A 130 36.67 16.65 -16.60
C GLY A 130 36.33 17.41 -15.32
N HIS A 131 36.52 18.74 -15.34
CA HIS A 131 36.15 19.60 -14.22
C HIS A 131 34.64 19.72 -14.04
N GLU A 132 33.86 19.77 -15.12
CA GLU A 132 32.40 19.78 -15.09
C GLU A 132 31.85 18.45 -14.53
N HIS A 133 32.41 17.31 -14.95
CA HIS A 133 32.06 16.01 -14.38
C HIS A 133 32.39 15.89 -12.89
N LEU A 134 33.54 16.41 -12.45
CA LEU A 134 33.91 16.46 -11.04
C LEU A 134 32.96 17.33 -10.23
N ASN A 135 32.61 18.51 -10.75
CA ASN A 135 31.67 19.42 -10.10
C ASN A 135 30.28 18.77 -9.96
N ASN A 136 29.80 18.12 -11.03
CA ASN A 136 28.53 17.39 -11.01
C ASN A 136 28.57 16.19 -10.05
N ALA A 137 29.69 15.45 -10.00
CA ALA A 137 29.89 14.37 -9.05
C ALA A 137 29.89 14.88 -7.60
N SER A 138 30.56 16.01 -7.33
CA SER A 138 30.57 16.64 -6.01
C SER A 138 29.18 17.07 -5.58
N GLN A 139 28.42 17.71 -6.47
CA GLN A 139 27.02 18.10 -6.19
C GLN A 139 26.12 16.89 -5.98
N SER A 140 26.37 15.79 -6.70
CA SER A 140 25.66 14.52 -6.49
C SER A 140 25.94 13.94 -5.11
N ILE A 141 27.21 13.93 -4.67
CA ILE A 141 27.61 13.46 -3.34
C ILE A 141 26.97 14.30 -2.24
N GLU A 142 27.00 15.64 -2.36
CA GLU A 142 26.35 16.53 -1.38
C GLU A 142 24.85 16.24 -1.26
N ARG A 143 24.19 16.01 -2.40
CA ARG A 143 22.77 15.65 -2.43
C ARG A 143 22.52 14.28 -1.80
N SER A 144 23.37 13.29 -2.07
CA SER A 144 23.30 11.97 -1.45
C SER A 144 23.51 12.04 0.06
N GLN A 145 24.43 12.87 0.55
CA GLN A 145 24.65 13.06 1.98
C GLN A 145 23.43 13.70 2.67
N ARG A 146 22.81 14.68 2.02
CA ARG A 146 21.56 15.28 2.51
C ARG A 146 20.42 14.25 2.59
N ILE A 147 20.25 13.45 1.54
CA ILE A 147 19.22 12.39 1.51
C ILE A 147 19.51 11.33 2.58
N ALA A 148 20.78 10.96 2.78
CA ALA A 148 21.17 10.02 3.83
C ALA A 148 20.82 10.57 5.23
N ALA A 149 21.12 11.84 5.50
CA ALA A 149 20.77 12.47 6.77
C ALA A 149 19.24 12.56 6.99
N GLU A 150 18.47 12.86 5.95
CA GLU A 150 17.00 12.84 6.01
C GLU A 150 16.47 11.41 6.25
N THR A 151 17.10 10.42 5.62
CA THR A 151 16.76 9.00 5.82
C THR A 151 17.08 8.53 7.24
N ASP A 152 18.20 8.97 7.82
CA ASP A 152 18.56 8.68 9.20
C ASP A 152 17.53 9.29 10.16
N GLN A 153 17.09 10.53 9.91
CA GLN A 153 16.03 11.16 10.71
C GLN A 153 14.71 10.39 10.64
N ILE A 154 14.27 10.02 9.44
CA ILE A 154 13.07 9.18 9.25
C ILE A 154 13.25 7.83 9.97
N GLY A 155 14.45 7.25 9.93
CA GLY A 155 14.77 6.02 10.65
C GLY A 155 14.63 6.15 12.16
N VAL A 156 15.07 7.27 12.74
CA VAL A 156 14.89 7.58 14.16
C VAL A 156 13.41 7.72 14.52
N ASP A 157 12.64 8.47 13.72
CA ASP A 157 11.20 8.66 13.94
C ASP A 157 10.45 7.31 13.89
N ILE A 158 10.82 6.43 12.95
CA ILE A 158 10.27 5.06 12.86
C ILE A 158 10.59 4.25 14.11
N ILE A 159 11.82 4.34 14.64
CA ILE A 159 12.21 3.61 15.85
C ILE A 159 11.41 4.11 17.07
N GLU A 160 11.19 5.42 17.17
CA GLU A 160 10.35 6.02 18.22
C GLU A 160 8.90 5.51 18.13
N GLU A 161 8.30 5.56 16.94
CA GLU A 161 6.93 5.06 16.72
C GLU A 161 6.80 3.56 17.02
N LEU A 162 7.79 2.75 16.61
CA LEU A 162 7.81 1.32 16.95
C LEU A 162 7.91 1.09 18.47
N GLY A 163 8.61 1.97 19.18
CA GLY A 163 8.65 1.99 20.64
C GLY A 163 7.27 2.24 21.26
N GLU A 164 6.56 3.27 20.78
CA GLU A 164 5.19 3.58 21.23
C GLU A 164 4.21 2.46 20.91
N GLN A 165 4.28 1.90 19.69
CA GLN A 165 3.42 0.78 19.28
C GLN A 165 3.68 -0.46 20.15
N ARG A 166 4.94 -0.75 20.50
CA ARG A 166 5.29 -1.82 21.44
C ARG A 166 4.66 -1.59 22.80
N GLU A 167 4.69 -0.36 23.31
CA GLU A 167 4.07 -0.02 24.60
C GLU A 167 2.54 -0.17 24.54
N GLN A 168 1.89 0.26 23.45
CA GLN A 168 0.46 0.06 23.26
C GLN A 168 0.09 -1.43 23.21
N LEU A 169 0.92 -2.25 22.55
CA LEU A 169 0.71 -3.69 22.46
C LEU A 169 0.84 -4.34 23.85
N ASP A 170 1.84 -3.93 24.65
CA ASP A 170 2.03 -4.44 25.99
C ASP A 170 0.86 -4.04 26.93
N ARG A 171 0.42 -2.78 26.87
CA ARG A 171 -0.80 -2.34 27.58
C ARG A 171 -2.05 -3.12 27.17
N THR A 172 -2.19 -3.43 25.88
CA THR A 172 -3.32 -4.22 25.36
C THR A 172 -3.24 -5.66 25.85
N ARG A 173 -2.04 -6.24 25.86
CA ARG A 173 -1.78 -7.58 26.40
C ARG A 173 -2.13 -7.64 27.89
N ASP A 174 -1.71 -6.67 28.69
CA ASP A 174 -2.02 -6.61 30.12
C ASP A 174 -3.53 -6.50 30.37
N ARG A 175 -4.23 -5.65 29.60
CA ARG A 175 -5.70 -5.56 29.65
C ARG A 175 -6.37 -6.88 29.27
N LEU A 176 -5.84 -7.60 28.29
CA LEU A 176 -6.37 -8.91 27.89
C LEU A 176 -6.20 -9.95 29.00
N VAL A 177 -5.02 -10.01 29.63
CA VAL A 177 -4.76 -10.90 30.78
C VAL A 177 -5.71 -10.59 31.93
N ASN A 178 -5.83 -9.31 32.30
CA ASN A 178 -6.75 -8.86 33.36
C ASN A 178 -8.23 -9.18 33.02
N THR A 179 -8.64 -8.97 31.77
CA THR A 179 -9.98 -9.35 31.30
C THR A 179 -10.21 -10.85 31.41
N GLY A 180 -9.22 -11.68 31.08
CA GLY A 180 -9.27 -13.13 31.27
C GLY A 180 -9.48 -13.54 32.72
N GLU A 181 -8.79 -12.89 33.66
CA GLU A 181 -8.98 -13.10 35.10
C GLU A 181 -10.39 -12.68 35.57
N ASN A 182 -10.87 -11.52 35.12
CA ASN A 182 -12.21 -11.03 35.44
C ASN A 182 -13.31 -11.95 34.87
N LEU A 183 -13.09 -12.52 33.68
CA LEU A 183 -14.01 -13.49 33.09
C LEU A 183 -14.06 -14.79 33.89
N SER A 184 -12.91 -15.26 34.39
CA SER A 184 -12.83 -16.41 35.30
C SER A 184 -13.60 -16.16 36.61
N ARG A 185 -13.42 -14.99 37.24
CA ARG A 185 -14.20 -14.58 38.42
C ARG A 185 -15.70 -14.51 38.12
N SER A 186 -16.06 -13.92 36.99
CA SER A 186 -17.45 -13.78 36.55
C SER A 186 -18.12 -15.14 36.33
N ARG A 187 -17.42 -16.10 35.69
CA ARG A 187 -17.89 -17.49 35.57
C ARG A 187 -18.11 -18.15 36.92
N LYS A 188 -17.21 -17.92 37.90
CA LYS A 188 -17.35 -18.48 39.26
C LYS A 188 -18.60 -17.93 39.95
N ILE A 189 -18.86 -16.62 39.84
CA ILE A 189 -20.04 -15.96 40.41
C ILE A 189 -21.32 -16.47 39.72
N LEU A 190 -21.36 -16.50 38.39
CA LEU A 190 -22.50 -17.03 37.64
C LEU A 190 -22.82 -18.48 38.00
N ARG A 191 -21.80 -19.33 38.17
CA ARG A 191 -21.99 -20.72 38.60
C ARG A 191 -22.52 -20.82 40.04
N ALA A 192 -22.13 -19.91 40.93
CA ALA A 192 -22.69 -19.84 42.28
C ALA A 192 -24.16 -19.37 42.28
N MET A 193 -24.49 -18.34 41.48
CA MET A 193 -25.88 -17.89 41.30
C MET A 193 -26.75 -18.99 40.69
N SER A 194 -26.27 -19.66 39.64
CA SER A 194 -26.98 -20.77 38.98
C SER A 194 -27.32 -21.90 39.96
N ARG A 195 -26.38 -22.29 40.83
CA ARG A 195 -26.65 -23.29 41.88
C ARG A 195 -27.72 -22.84 42.86
N ARG A 196 -27.66 -21.59 43.34
CA ARG A 196 -28.67 -21.03 44.25
C ARG A 196 -30.07 -21.00 43.62
N LEU A 197 -30.16 -20.66 42.34
CA LEU A 197 -31.43 -20.71 41.61
C LEU A 197 -31.96 -22.14 41.50
N MET A 198 -31.09 -23.12 41.24
CA MET A 198 -31.50 -24.52 41.14
C MET A 198 -31.97 -25.07 42.49
N THR A 199 -31.28 -24.76 43.60
CA THR A 199 -31.73 -25.16 44.94
C THR A 199 -33.06 -24.52 45.30
N ASN A 200 -33.25 -23.24 45.00
CA ASN A 200 -34.51 -22.54 45.29
C ASN A 200 -35.67 -23.11 44.47
N LYS A 201 -35.45 -23.43 43.19
CA LYS A 201 -36.46 -24.09 42.34
C LYS A 201 -36.81 -25.49 42.85
N LEU A 202 -35.82 -26.26 43.30
CA LEU A 202 -36.05 -27.60 43.84
C LEU A 202 -36.83 -27.55 45.16
N LEU A 203 -36.47 -26.65 46.08
CA LEU A 203 -37.22 -26.43 47.31
C LEU A 203 -38.68 -26.03 47.04
N LEU A 204 -38.90 -25.10 46.10
CA LEU A 204 -40.24 -24.71 45.68
C LEU A 204 -41.06 -25.90 45.15
N SER A 205 -40.45 -26.74 44.30
CA SER A 205 -41.11 -27.94 43.77
C SER A 205 -41.50 -28.94 44.86
N VAL A 206 -40.66 -29.11 45.88
CA VAL A 206 -40.94 -30.01 47.02
C VAL A 206 -42.10 -29.51 47.85
N ILE A 207 -42.16 -28.20 48.13
CA ILE A 207 -43.25 -27.58 48.89
C ILE A 207 -44.60 -27.79 48.18
N ILE A 208 -44.66 -27.51 46.88
CA ILE A 208 -45.89 -27.70 46.08
C ILE A 208 -46.36 -29.17 46.10
N LEU A 209 -45.43 -30.12 45.98
CA LEU A 209 -45.76 -31.55 46.00
C LEU A 209 -46.31 -31.96 47.38
N MET A 210 -45.70 -31.48 48.47
CA MET A 210 -46.18 -31.70 49.84
C MET A 210 -47.60 -31.17 50.04
N GLU A 211 -47.90 -29.96 49.57
CA GLU A 211 -49.24 -29.36 49.67
C GLU A 211 -50.30 -30.19 48.92
N LEU A 212 -49.97 -30.68 47.72
CA LEU A 212 -50.87 -31.54 46.95
C LEU A 212 -51.17 -32.87 47.66
N VAL A 213 -50.18 -33.47 48.31
CA VAL A 213 -50.37 -34.70 49.08
C VAL A 213 -51.30 -34.47 50.27
N ILE A 214 -51.11 -33.37 51.01
CA ILE A 214 -51.96 -33.01 52.16
C ILE A 214 -53.39 -32.75 51.69
N LEU A 215 -53.58 -31.96 50.62
CA LEU A 215 -54.91 -31.70 50.05
C LEU A 215 -55.59 -33.00 49.59
N GLY A 216 -54.85 -33.87 48.90
CA GLY A 216 -55.35 -35.18 48.48
C GLY A 216 -55.79 -36.06 49.65
N ALA A 217 -54.97 -36.12 50.71
CA ALA A 217 -55.29 -36.88 51.93
C ALA A 217 -56.55 -36.33 52.64
N VAL A 218 -56.71 -35.01 52.74
CA VAL A 218 -57.89 -34.38 53.33
C VAL A 218 -59.15 -34.68 52.51
N VAL A 219 -59.07 -34.59 51.18
CA VAL A 219 -60.20 -34.91 50.28
C VAL A 219 -60.56 -36.39 50.39
N TYR A 220 -59.57 -37.29 50.39
CA TYR A 220 -59.79 -38.72 50.55
C TYR A 220 -60.47 -39.06 51.88
N LEU A 221 -59.96 -38.51 52.99
CA LEU A 221 -60.59 -38.70 54.31
C LEU A 221 -62.01 -38.11 54.36
N LYS A 222 -62.26 -36.95 53.77
CA LYS A 222 -63.61 -36.34 53.77
C LYS A 222 -64.61 -37.13 52.93
N PHE A 223 -64.18 -37.70 51.80
CA PHE A 223 -65.06 -38.38 50.86
C PHE A 223 -65.29 -39.84 51.21
N PHE A 224 -64.27 -40.54 51.72
CA PHE A 224 -64.32 -41.97 52.00
C PHE A 224 -64.71 -42.31 53.45
N ARG A 225 -64.62 -41.33 54.36
CA ARG A 225 -64.93 -41.52 55.79
C ARG A 225 -66.29 -40.96 56.19
N LYS A 226 -67.26 -41.01 55.26
CA LYS A 226 -68.65 -40.64 55.48
C LYS A 226 -69.57 -41.82 55.16
#